data_AF-A0A3B0YI17-F1
#
_entry.id   AF-A0A3B0YI17-F1
#
_cell.length_a   1.000
_cell.length_b   1.000
_cell.length_c   1.000
_cell.angle_alpha   90.00
_cell.angle_beta   90.00
_cell.angle_gamma   90.00
#
_symmetry.space_group_name_H-M   'P 1'
#
loop_
_entity.id
_entity.type
_entity.pdbx_description
1 polymer ?
#
loop_
_entity_poly.entity_id
_entity_poly.type
_entity_poly.pdbx_seq_one_letter_code
_entity_poly.pdbx_strand_id
1 'polypeptide(L)' 'MSEITSPQNTPYAVNVEEGESYYWCACGRSKNQLYCDGTHNKQLA' A
#
# COMPACT_ATOMS: atom_id res chain seq x y z
N MET A 1 -2.26 -2.18 -15.93
CA MET A 1 -1.67 -1.67 -14.68
C MET A 1 -1.95 -0.18 -14.65
N SER A 2 -2.90 0.22 -13.82
CA SER A 2 -3.34 1.61 -13.72
C SER A 2 -2.25 2.43 -13.02
N GLU A 3 -2.14 3.72 -13.38
CA GLU A 3 -1.05 4.62 -12.97
C GLU A 3 -0.74 4.55 -11.46
N ILE A 4 0.56 4.50 -11.13
CA ILE A 4 1.07 4.54 -9.75
C ILE A 4 0.85 5.95 -9.20
N THR A 5 0.25 6.07 -8.02
CA THR A 5 -0.01 7.35 -7.37
C THR A 5 0.83 7.49 -6.10
N SER A 6 1.39 8.66 -5.82
CA SER A 6 1.97 8.91 -4.50
C SER A 6 0.85 9.22 -3.50
N PRO A 7 0.66 8.44 -2.41
CA PRO A 7 -0.40 8.72 -1.44
C PRO A 7 -0.10 9.95 -0.57
N GLN A 8 1.17 10.28 -0.35
CA GLN A 8 1.62 11.50 0.35
C GLN A 8 3.07 11.85 -0.01
N ASN A 9 3.53 13.06 0.32
CA ASN A 9 4.89 13.54 0.01
C ASN A 9 5.88 13.37 1.18
N THR A 10 5.57 12.51 2.15
CA THR A 10 6.37 12.25 3.35
C THR A 10 6.47 10.74 3.62
N PRO A 11 7.53 10.28 4.30
CA PRO A 11 7.68 8.86 4.63
C PRO A 11 6.67 8.42 5.71
N TYR A 12 6.34 7.13 5.71
CA TYR A 12 5.60 6.48 6.79
C TYR A 12 6.61 5.91 7.80
N ALA A 13 6.59 6.42 9.03
CA ALA A 13 7.33 5.84 10.14
C ALA A 13 6.45 4.80 10.84
N VAL A 14 6.89 3.54 10.87
CA VAL A 14 6.16 2.46 11.54
C VAL A 14 7.09 1.54 12.31
N ASN A 15 6.57 1.02 13.41
CA ASN A 15 7.20 -0.04 14.16
C ASN A 15 6.80 -1.37 13.52
N VAL A 16 7.79 -2.25 13.32
CA VAL A 16 7.61 -3.60 12.81
C VAL A 16 8.15 -4.59 13.84
N GLU A 17 7.54 -5.76 13.89
CA GLU A 17 7.93 -6.85 14.78
C GLU A 17 8.72 -7.90 13.99
N GLU A 18 9.72 -8.51 14.64
CA GLU A 18 10.55 -9.55 14.02
C GLU A 18 9.71 -10.81 13.77
N GLY A 19 9.87 -11.40 12.57
CA GLY A 19 9.16 -12.61 12.17
C GLY A 19 7.79 -12.36 11.54
N GLU A 20 7.26 -11.14 11.61
CA GLU A 20 5.98 -10.78 11.01
C GLU A 20 6.10 -10.43 9.53
N SER A 21 5.10 -10.84 8.74
CA SER A 21 5.02 -10.52 7.32
C SER A 21 4.11 -9.32 7.08
N TYR A 22 4.69 -8.27 6.50
CA TYR A 22 3.96 -7.06 6.14
C TYR A 22 3.83 -6.94 4.62
N TYR A 23 2.63 -6.61 4.16
CA TYR A 23 2.35 -6.43 2.74
C TYR A 23 2.35 -4.94 2.41
N TRP A 24 3.39 -4.45 1.73
CA TRP A 24 3.54 -3.03 1.42
C TRP A 24 2.72 -2.61 0.19
N CYS A 25 2.10 -1.42 0.23
CA CYS A 25 1.34 -0.89 -0.90
C CYS A 25 2.27 -0.30 -1.96
N ALA A 26 2.39 -0.97 -3.11
CA ALA A 26 3.16 -0.46 -4.26
C ALA A 26 2.34 0.35 -5.28
N CYS A 27 1.00 0.25 -5.25
CA CYS A 27 0.15 0.93 -6.23
C CYS A 27 -0.25 2.36 -5.82
N GLY A 28 -0.08 2.71 -4.54
CA GLY A 28 -0.46 4.02 -4.02
C GLY A 28 -1.95 4.26 -3.80
N ARG A 29 -2.80 3.24 -4.00
CA ARG A 29 -4.27 3.35 -3.97
C ARG A 29 -4.92 2.70 -2.75
N SER A 30 -4.13 2.07 -1.88
CA SER A 30 -4.66 1.47 -0.65
C SER A 30 -5.31 2.54 0.21
N LYS A 31 -6.46 2.20 0.81
CA LYS A 31 -7.10 3.02 1.85
C LYS A 31 -6.48 2.79 3.22
N ASN A 32 -5.72 1.72 3.38
CA ASN A 32 -5.00 1.35 4.59
C ASN A 32 -3.49 1.57 4.41
N GLN A 33 -3.09 2.73 3.86
CA GLN A 33 -1.67 3.07 3.75
C GLN A 33 -1.00 2.96 5.13
N LEU A 34 0.19 2.38 5.25
CA LEU A 34 1.16 1.96 4.22
C LEU A 34 0.96 0.56 3.61
N TYR A 35 -0.03 -0.19 4.09
CA TYR A 35 -0.18 -1.60 3.79
C TYR A 35 -1.07 -1.83 2.58
N CYS A 36 -0.90 -2.98 1.95
CA CYS A 36 -1.74 -3.45 0.87
C CYS A 36 -3.12 -3.85 1.41
N ASP A 37 -4.18 -3.34 0.79
CA ASP A 37 -5.58 -3.69 1.08
C ASP A 37 -6.27 -4.42 -0.10
N GLY A 38 -5.50 -4.81 -1.11
CA GLY A 38 -6.02 -5.46 -2.32
C GLY A 38 -6.70 -4.51 -3.32
N THR A 39 -6.75 -3.20 -3.08
CA THR A 39 -7.37 -2.23 -4.02
C THR A 39 -6.74 -2.27 -5.42
N HIS A 40 -5.46 -2.67 -5.54
CA HIS A 40 -4.79 -2.84 -6.84
C HIS A 40 -5.40 -3.94 -7.72
N ASN A 41 -6.11 -4.91 -7.13
CA ASN A 41 -6.76 -6.01 -7.85
C ASN A 41 -8.17 -5.68 -8.33
N LYS A 42 -8.69 -4.48 -8.02
CA LYS A 42 -9.95 -4.02 -8.59
C LYS A 42 -9.74 -3.64 -10.06
N GLN A 43 -9.69 -4.66 -10.91
CA GLN A 43 -10.20 -4.52 -12.27
C GLN A 43 -11.71 -4.36 -12.13
N LEU A 44 -12.21 -3.19 -12.53
CA LEU A 44 -13.63 -3.02 -12.81
C LEU A 44 -14.05 -4.15 -13.75
N ALA A 45 -15.15 -4.83 -13.40
CA ALA A 45 -15.95 -5.54 -14.39
C ALA A 45 -16.48 -4.52 -15.41
#